data_AF-A0A6P6YA70-F1
#
_entry.id   AF-A0A6P6YA70-F1
#
_cell.length_a   1.000
_cell.length_b   1.000
_cell.length_c   1.000
_cell.angle_alpha   90.00
_cell.angle_beta   90.00
_cell.angle_gamma   90.00
#
_symmetry.space_group_name_H-M   'P 1'
#
loop_
_entity.id
_entity.type
_entity.pdbx_description
1 polymer ?
#
loop_
_entity_poly.entity_id
_entity_poly.type
_entity_poly.pdbx_seq_one_letter_code
_entity_poly.pdbx_strand_id
1 'polypeptide(L)'
;CALLLACSIISPYITIHGQLTEMNHKLIKLLENIKYNKHQNNINDLRQLRFYLNEHTRLSHFVLYTDKITWSEALYYYALISIPINVTLMCELIVEDLMTETKFLFITASIIHAVTGAFPFLLLANMSNDFHKLNKYLPEMQLQLKRSQHLRLKIKYDDLYERLNHGKKIAHTFGTLGNLTFRGLFEAFFGYIAAFFLILKVYMNERQIVNNNQQ
;
A
#
# COMPACT_ATOMS: atom_id res chain seq x y z
N CYS A 1 17.27 4.67 -10.16
CA CYS A 1 16.67 4.80 -8.80
C CYS A 1 15.29 4.14 -8.67
N ALA A 2 14.32 4.44 -9.53
CA ALA A 2 12.97 3.83 -9.50
C ALA A 2 12.99 2.28 -9.51
N LEU A 3 13.80 1.69 -10.38
CA LEU A 3 13.96 0.23 -10.50
C LEU A 3 14.55 -0.40 -9.22
N LEU A 4 15.55 0.23 -8.61
CA LEU A 4 16.14 -0.24 -7.35
C LEU A 4 15.13 -0.15 -6.20
N LEU A 5 14.40 0.96 -6.11
CA LEU A 5 13.33 1.14 -5.13
C LEU A 5 12.26 0.06 -5.31
N ALA A 6 11.81 -0.19 -6.55
CA ALA A 6 10.85 -1.23 -6.86
C ALA A 6 11.34 -2.61 -6.42
N CYS A 7 12.56 -3.02 -6.78
CA CYS A 7 13.13 -4.30 -6.36
C CYS A 7 13.23 -4.42 -4.83
N SER A 8 13.63 -3.34 -4.15
CA SER A 8 13.76 -3.30 -2.69
C SER A 8 12.43 -3.38 -1.94
N ILE A 9 11.31 -3.02 -2.59
CA ILE A 9 9.94 -3.15 -2.05
C ILE A 9 9.34 -4.52 -2.38
N ILE A 10 9.60 -5.03 -3.59
CA ILE A 10 9.04 -6.31 -4.07
C ILE A 10 9.49 -7.47 -3.17
N SER A 11 10.76 -7.53 -2.78
CA SER A 11 11.28 -8.61 -1.94
C SER A 11 10.57 -8.71 -0.57
N PRO A 12 10.54 -7.66 0.27
CA PRO A 12 9.84 -7.72 1.55
C PRO A 12 8.33 -7.87 1.36
N TYR A 13 7.75 -7.30 0.30
CA TYR A 13 6.35 -7.53 -0.05
C TYR A 13 6.05 -9.02 -0.24
N ILE A 14 6.80 -9.73 -1.08
CA ILE A 14 6.55 -11.15 -1.35
C ILE A 14 6.61 -11.97 -0.06
N THR A 15 7.62 -11.72 0.78
CA THR A 15 7.78 -12.43 2.05
C THR A 15 6.61 -12.16 3.02
N ILE A 16 6.28 -10.88 3.25
CA ILE A 16 5.21 -10.51 4.20
C ILE A 16 3.85 -10.93 3.67
N HIS A 17 3.56 -10.68 2.38
CA HIS A 17 2.32 -11.07 1.74
C HIS A 17 2.09 -12.58 1.80
N GLY A 18 3.12 -13.39 1.51
CA GLY A 18 3.06 -14.84 1.60
C GLY A 18 2.77 -15.31 3.02
N GLN A 19 3.54 -14.83 4.00
CA GLN A 19 3.34 -15.17 5.41
C GLN A 19 1.95 -14.78 5.91
N LEU A 20 1.48 -13.59 5.55
CA LEU A 20 0.20 -13.08 6.02
C LEU A 20 -0.98 -13.81 5.37
N THR A 21 -0.88 -14.13 4.08
CA THR A 21 -1.91 -14.89 3.36
C THR A 21 -2.04 -16.30 3.92
N GLU A 22 -0.92 -16.98 4.14
CA GLU A 22 -0.89 -18.31 4.73
C GLU A 22 -1.44 -18.30 6.16
N MET A 23 -1.03 -17.33 6.98
CA MET A 23 -1.51 -17.14 8.34
C MET A 23 -3.02 -16.87 8.36
N ASN A 24 -3.52 -15.96 7.52
CA ASN A 24 -4.94 -15.64 7.42
C ASN A 24 -5.74 -16.90 7.03
N HIS A 25 -5.27 -17.66 6.05
CA HIS A 25 -5.92 -18.91 5.64
C HIS A 25 -5.99 -19.93 6.78
N LYS A 26 -4.86 -20.16 7.48
CA LYS A 26 -4.79 -21.07 8.64
C LYS A 26 -5.70 -20.63 9.78
N LEU A 27 -5.77 -19.33 10.03
CA LEU A 27 -6.62 -18.75 11.08
C LEU A 27 -8.10 -18.91 10.74
N ILE A 28 -8.51 -18.65 9.50
CA ILE A 28 -9.89 -18.86 9.04
C ILE A 28 -10.28 -20.33 9.17
N LYS A 29 -9.42 -21.25 8.71
CA LYS A 29 -9.67 -22.69 8.84
C LYS A 29 -9.79 -23.14 10.29
N LEU A 30 -8.98 -22.58 11.19
CA LEU A 30 -9.07 -22.85 12.62
C LEU A 30 -10.42 -22.37 13.19
N LEU A 31 -10.91 -21.21 12.78
CA LEU A 31 -12.22 -20.69 13.21
C LEU A 31 -13.38 -21.55 12.72
N GLU A 32 -13.32 -22.00 11.47
CA GLU A 32 -14.34 -22.90 10.91
C GLU A 32 -14.39 -24.22 11.70
N ASN A 33 -13.22 -24.79 12.03
CA ASN A 33 -13.12 -26.00 12.84
C ASN A 33 -13.70 -25.81 14.25
N ILE A 34 -13.37 -24.70 14.91
CA ILE A 34 -13.90 -24.36 16.25
C ILE A 34 -15.43 -24.21 16.21
N LYS A 35 -15.96 -23.57 15.17
CA LYS A 35 -17.40 -23.39 14.95
C LYS A 35 -18.13 -24.72 14.76
N TYR A 36 -17.56 -25.64 13.98
CA TYR A 36 -18.14 -26.95 13.71
C TYR A 36 -18.17 -27.84 14.96
N ASN A 37 -17.12 -27.77 15.79
CA ASN A 37 -16.93 -28.64 16.96
C ASN A 37 -17.67 -28.20 18.25
N LYS A 38 -18.67 -27.29 18.16
CA LYS A 38 -19.59 -26.86 19.24
C LYS A 38 -19.05 -27.05 20.68
N HIS A 39 -18.14 -26.16 21.09
CA HIS A 39 -17.78 -25.86 22.50
C HIS A 39 -16.69 -26.64 23.23
N GLN A 40 -15.98 -27.61 22.64
CA GLN A 40 -14.70 -28.05 23.21
C GLN A 40 -13.54 -27.32 22.52
N ASN A 41 -13.28 -26.09 22.95
CA ASN A 41 -12.04 -25.40 22.60
C ASN A 41 -10.88 -26.22 23.16
N ASN A 42 -10.21 -26.99 22.29
CA ASN A 42 -9.04 -27.72 22.70
C ASN A 42 -7.95 -26.70 23.08
N ILE A 43 -7.14 -27.01 24.10
CA ILE A 43 -6.03 -26.16 24.54
C ILE A 43 -5.09 -25.87 23.35
N ASN A 44 -4.96 -26.83 22.43
CA ASN A 44 -4.19 -26.68 21.20
C ASN A 44 -4.75 -25.61 20.26
N ASP A 45 -6.07 -25.52 20.08
CA ASP A 45 -6.70 -24.52 19.20
C ASP A 45 -6.48 -23.11 19.76
N LEU A 46 -6.65 -22.94 21.07
CA LEU A 46 -6.39 -21.67 21.75
C LEU A 46 -4.91 -21.26 21.67
N ARG A 47 -3.99 -22.24 21.71
CA ARG A 47 -2.56 -22.01 21.56
C ARG A 47 -2.22 -21.54 20.15
N GLN A 48 -2.79 -22.18 19.13
CA GLN A 48 -2.62 -21.78 17.72
C GLN A 48 -3.21 -20.40 17.47
N LEU A 49 -4.39 -20.12 18.00
CA LEU A 49 -5.06 -18.84 17.87
C LEU A 49 -4.22 -17.70 18.47
N ARG A 50 -3.66 -17.92 19.67
CA ARG A 50 -2.72 -16.99 20.31
C ARG A 50 -1.44 -16.80 19.49
N PHE A 51 -0.92 -17.88 18.92
CA PHE A 51 0.27 -17.83 18.06
C PHE A 51 0.02 -16.92 16.85
N TYR A 52 -1.06 -17.14 16.10
CA TYR A 52 -1.38 -16.33 14.92
C TYR A 52 -1.62 -14.86 15.27
N LEU A 53 -2.26 -14.55 16.39
CA LEU A 53 -2.45 -13.15 16.82
C LEU A 53 -1.11 -12.47 17.19
N ASN A 54 -0.22 -13.18 17.88
CA ASN A 54 1.10 -12.66 18.20
C ASN A 54 1.94 -12.44 16.91
N GLU A 55 1.86 -13.37 15.95
CA GLU A 55 2.54 -13.24 14.66
C GLU A 55 2.01 -12.05 13.84
N HIS A 56 0.69 -11.87 13.77
CA HIS A 56 0.08 -10.69 13.13
C HIS A 56 0.57 -9.40 13.79
N THR A 57 0.61 -9.36 15.13
CA THR A 57 1.11 -8.19 15.87
C THR A 57 2.58 -7.91 15.57
N ARG A 58 3.42 -8.96 15.53
CA ARG A 58 4.85 -8.85 15.21
C ARG A 58 5.06 -8.31 13.80
N LEU A 59 4.36 -8.85 12.80
CA LEU A 59 4.44 -8.39 11.42
C LEU A 59 3.95 -6.95 11.27
N SER A 60 2.86 -6.60 11.95
CA SER A 60 2.33 -5.23 11.97
C SER A 60 3.35 -4.24 12.52
N HIS A 61 4.02 -4.61 13.63
CA HIS A 61 5.07 -3.79 14.21
C HIS A 61 6.27 -3.65 13.27
N PHE A 62 6.69 -4.74 12.62
CA PHE A 62 7.78 -4.72 11.64
C PHE A 62 7.50 -3.74 10.50
N VAL A 63 6.29 -3.80 9.92
CA VAL A 63 5.88 -2.88 8.84
C VAL A 63 5.85 -1.43 9.32
N LEU A 64 5.20 -1.14 10.45
CA LEU A 64 5.09 0.23 10.96
C LEU A 64 6.45 0.82 11.36
N TYR A 65 7.34 0.00 11.91
CA TYR A 65 8.67 0.41 12.33
C TYR A 65 9.59 0.70 11.13
N THR A 66 9.63 -0.20 10.15
CA THR A 66 10.44 -0.01 8.94
C THR A 66 9.90 1.12 8.08
N ASP A 67 8.58 1.33 8.04
CA ASP A 67 7.97 2.49 7.41
C ASP A 67 8.48 3.80 8.03
N LYS A 68 8.40 3.92 9.36
CA LYS A 68 8.81 5.13 10.07
C LYS A 68 10.29 5.49 9.87
N ILE A 69 11.17 4.50 9.75
CA ILE A 69 12.63 4.72 9.74
C ILE A 69 13.17 4.88 8.32
N THR A 70 12.61 4.17 7.35
CA THR A 70 13.24 4.04 6.03
C THR A 70 12.28 4.38 4.91
N TRP A 71 11.09 3.77 4.88
CA TRP A 71 10.27 3.83 3.68
C TRP A 71 9.48 5.12 3.55
N SER A 72 8.97 5.69 4.65
CA SER A 72 8.07 6.84 4.60
C SER A 72 8.68 8.04 3.86
N GLU A 73 9.92 8.41 4.22
CA GLU A 73 10.65 9.50 3.57
C GLU A 73 11.10 9.13 2.15
N ALA A 74 11.61 7.91 1.96
CA ALA A 74 12.08 7.47 0.64
C ALA A 74 10.94 7.47 -0.40
N LEU A 75 9.76 6.99 -0.02
CA LEU A 75 8.56 6.97 -0.86
C LEU A 75 8.05 8.40 -1.13
N TYR A 76 8.13 9.28 -0.13
CA TYR A 76 7.79 10.70 -0.29
C TYR A 76 8.69 11.40 -1.30
N TYR A 77 10.02 11.32 -1.13
CA TYR A 77 10.97 11.92 -2.07
C TYR A 77 10.85 11.32 -3.47
N TYR A 78 10.63 10.01 -3.55
CA TYR A 78 10.40 9.35 -4.83
C TYR A 78 9.16 9.91 -5.53
N ALA A 79 8.02 10.05 -4.84
CA ALA A 79 6.81 10.64 -5.43
C ALA A 79 7.03 12.10 -5.84
N LEU A 80 7.69 12.90 -5.00
CA LEU A 80 7.97 14.32 -5.24
C LEU A 80 8.82 14.55 -6.50
N ILE A 81 9.78 13.67 -6.79
CA ILE A 81 10.65 13.77 -7.97
C ILE A 81 10.00 13.08 -9.19
N SER A 82 9.41 11.91 -8.98
CA SER A 82 8.89 11.05 -10.05
C SER A 82 7.70 11.67 -10.77
N ILE A 83 6.79 12.32 -10.02
CA ILE A 83 5.58 12.93 -10.58
C ILE A 83 5.94 14.08 -11.56
N PRO A 84 6.73 15.10 -11.19
CA PRO A 84 7.11 16.18 -12.11
C PRO A 84 7.85 15.69 -13.35
N ILE A 85 8.75 14.70 -13.22
CA ILE A 85 9.49 14.14 -14.37
C ILE A 85 8.51 13.51 -15.36
N ASN A 86 7.59 12.65 -14.89
CA ASN A 86 6.59 12.03 -15.76
C ASN A 86 5.68 13.07 -16.43
N VAL A 87 5.24 14.08 -15.68
CA VAL A 87 4.39 15.14 -16.23
C VAL A 87 5.12 15.94 -17.29
N THR A 88 6.39 16.28 -17.07
CA THR A 88 7.21 17.06 -18.01
C THR A 88 7.42 16.28 -19.32
N LEU A 89 7.81 15.00 -19.23
CA LEU A 89 7.98 14.14 -20.41
C LEU A 89 6.68 14.02 -21.22
N MET A 90 5.54 13.92 -20.55
CA MET A 90 4.24 13.89 -21.23
C MET A 90 3.88 15.23 -21.87
N CYS A 91 4.19 16.36 -21.22
CA CYS A 91 3.98 17.68 -21.80
C CYS A 91 4.85 17.91 -23.04
N GLU A 92 6.13 17.55 -22.98
CA GLU A 92 7.04 17.60 -24.13
C GLU A 92 6.53 16.74 -25.30
N LEU A 93 6.07 15.51 -25.02
CA LEU A 93 5.48 14.63 -26.03
C LEU A 93 4.23 15.21 -26.72
N ILE A 94 3.42 15.98 -25.99
CA ILE A 94 2.16 16.55 -26.50
C ILE A 94 2.41 17.87 -27.24
N VAL A 95 3.30 18.69 -26.69
CA VAL A 95 3.51 20.06 -27.14
C VAL A 95 4.57 20.12 -28.21
N GLU A 96 5.73 19.49 -28.03
CA GLU A 96 6.85 19.64 -28.96
C GLU A 96 6.70 18.80 -30.23
N ASP A 97 7.12 19.35 -31.36
CA ASP A 97 7.16 18.58 -32.61
C ASP A 97 8.47 17.79 -32.71
N LEU A 98 8.51 16.68 -31.99
CA LEU A 98 9.69 15.81 -31.91
C LEU A 98 9.79 14.89 -33.14
N MET A 99 11.01 14.55 -33.53
CA MET A 99 11.28 13.49 -34.52
C MET A 99 10.69 12.14 -34.05
N THR A 100 10.25 11.30 -34.99
CA THR A 100 9.60 10.01 -34.69
C THR A 100 10.42 9.11 -33.77
N GLU A 101 11.74 9.04 -33.99
CA GLU A 101 12.66 8.25 -33.14
C GLU A 101 12.69 8.76 -31.69
N THR A 102 12.71 10.08 -31.51
CA THR A 102 12.69 10.74 -30.20
C THR A 102 11.36 10.53 -29.49
N LYS A 103 10.24 10.63 -30.21
CA LYS A 103 8.90 10.31 -29.68
C LYS A 103 8.85 8.88 -29.12
N PHE A 104 9.40 7.91 -29.86
CA PHE A 104 9.42 6.52 -29.43
C PHE A 104 10.23 6.30 -28.15
N LEU A 105 11.39 6.96 -28.05
CA LEU A 105 12.23 6.91 -26.85
C LEU A 105 11.52 7.51 -25.63
N PHE A 106 10.86 8.66 -25.80
CA PHE A 106 10.16 9.35 -24.71
C PHE A 106 8.93 8.57 -24.23
N ILE A 107 8.17 7.98 -25.15
CA ILE A 107 7.05 7.08 -24.82
C ILE A 107 7.57 5.88 -24.02
N THR A 108 8.65 5.24 -24.48
CA THR A 108 9.23 4.07 -23.80
C THR A 108 9.72 4.44 -22.39
N ALA A 109 10.44 5.55 -22.26
CA ALA A 109 10.93 6.05 -20.96
C ALA A 109 9.77 6.36 -20.02
N SER A 110 8.73 7.03 -20.51
CA SER A 110 7.53 7.38 -19.74
C SER A 110 6.77 6.13 -19.25
N ILE A 111 6.61 5.13 -20.11
CA ILE A 111 5.97 3.85 -19.72
C ILE A 111 6.78 3.14 -18.65
N ILE A 112 8.09 2.98 -18.86
CA ILE A 112 8.97 2.31 -17.88
C ILE A 112 8.92 3.05 -16.54
N HIS A 113 8.99 4.38 -16.56
CA HIS A 113 8.98 5.19 -15.36
C HIS A 113 7.61 5.16 -14.64
N ALA A 114 6.50 5.23 -15.39
CA ALA A 114 5.16 5.09 -14.84
C ALA A 114 4.93 3.71 -14.21
N VAL A 115 5.32 2.62 -14.88
CA VAL A 115 5.17 1.26 -14.36
C VAL A 115 6.04 1.05 -13.11
N THR A 116 7.32 1.42 -13.18
CA THR A 116 8.25 1.26 -12.05
C THR A 116 7.89 2.15 -10.87
N GLY A 117 7.20 3.28 -11.10
CA GLY A 117 6.69 4.15 -10.05
C GLY A 117 5.37 3.69 -9.45
N ALA A 118 4.41 3.25 -10.26
CA ALA A 118 3.08 2.86 -9.76
C ALA A 118 3.08 1.47 -9.12
N PHE A 119 3.83 0.52 -9.69
CA PHE A 119 3.79 -0.88 -9.27
C PHE A 119 4.16 -1.10 -7.80
N PRO A 120 5.26 -0.53 -7.26
CA PRO A 120 5.62 -0.71 -5.85
C PRO A 120 4.55 -0.17 -4.90
N PHE A 121 3.95 0.97 -5.24
CA PHE A 121 2.87 1.56 -4.44
C PHE A 121 1.62 0.67 -4.41
N LEU A 122 1.26 0.05 -5.53
CA LEU A 122 0.17 -0.94 -5.60
C LEU A 122 0.45 -2.15 -4.71
N LEU A 123 1.68 -2.66 -4.71
CA LEU A 123 2.08 -3.77 -3.82
C LEU A 123 1.92 -3.38 -2.34
N LEU A 124 2.39 -2.19 -1.95
CA LEU A 124 2.27 -1.72 -0.56
C LEU A 124 0.81 -1.52 -0.14
N ALA A 125 -0.05 -1.00 -1.03
CA ALA A 125 -1.48 -0.89 -0.79
C ALA A 125 -2.16 -2.26 -0.67
N ASN A 126 -1.78 -3.23 -1.49
CA ASN A 126 -2.29 -4.59 -1.39
C ASN A 126 -1.85 -5.25 -0.08
N MET A 127 -0.60 -5.06 0.35
CA MET A 127 -0.11 -5.56 1.63
C MET A 127 -0.92 -4.98 2.79
N SER A 128 -1.19 -3.67 2.78
CA SER A 128 -2.08 -3.03 3.76
C SER A 128 -3.46 -3.70 3.75
N ASN A 129 -4.04 -3.94 2.56
CA ASN A 129 -5.33 -4.61 2.46
C ASN A 129 -5.29 -6.01 3.10
N ASP A 130 -4.23 -6.79 2.89
CA ASP A 130 -4.08 -8.12 3.48
C ASP A 130 -4.08 -8.10 5.01
N PHE A 131 -3.40 -7.11 5.64
CA PHE A 131 -3.43 -6.93 7.10
C PHE A 131 -4.86 -6.70 7.62
N HIS A 132 -5.69 -6.00 6.85
CA HIS A 132 -7.05 -5.64 7.24
C HIS A 132 -8.11 -6.66 6.81
N LYS A 133 -7.80 -7.62 5.92
CA LYS A 133 -8.72 -8.72 5.55
C LYS A 133 -9.19 -9.52 6.77
N LEU A 134 -8.33 -9.67 7.78
CA LEU A 134 -8.64 -10.41 9.00
C LEU A 134 -9.82 -9.80 9.77
N ASN A 135 -10.04 -8.48 9.63
CA ASN A 135 -11.07 -7.73 10.34
C ASN A 135 -12.49 -8.32 10.18
N LYS A 136 -12.78 -8.93 9.03
CA LYS A 136 -14.07 -9.59 8.77
C LYS A 136 -14.32 -10.79 9.70
N TYR A 137 -13.26 -11.45 10.17
CA TYR A 137 -13.32 -12.68 10.94
C TYR A 137 -13.16 -12.46 12.45
N LEU A 138 -12.66 -11.29 12.86
CA LEU A 138 -12.43 -10.95 14.26
C LEU A 138 -13.71 -10.95 15.13
N PRO A 139 -14.86 -10.39 14.67
CA PRO A 139 -16.09 -10.43 15.46
C PRO A 139 -16.60 -11.85 15.71
N GLU A 140 -16.55 -12.71 14.70
CA GLU A 140 -16.97 -14.11 14.83
C GLU A 140 -16.10 -14.86 15.85
N MET A 141 -14.80 -14.60 15.84
CA MET A 141 -13.85 -15.17 16.80
C MET A 141 -14.13 -14.70 18.23
N GLN A 142 -14.47 -13.41 18.42
CA GLN A 142 -14.77 -12.84 19.73
C GLN A 142 -16.03 -13.46 20.37
N LEU A 143 -17.01 -13.85 19.55
CA LEU A 143 -18.23 -14.54 19.98
C LEU A 143 -17.97 -15.99 20.42
N GLN A 144 -17.01 -16.67 19.78
CA GLN A 144 -16.66 -18.06 20.09
C GLN A 144 -15.87 -18.22 21.39
N LEU A 145 -15.17 -17.17 21.84
CA LEU A 145 -14.38 -17.19 23.08
C LEU A 145 -15.26 -16.91 24.33
N LYS A 146 -15.37 -17.90 25.22
CA LYS A 146 -16.04 -17.75 26.52
C LYS A 146 -15.29 -16.74 27.39
N ARG A 147 -15.99 -15.68 27.82
CA ARG A 147 -15.43 -14.59 28.64
C ARG A 147 -14.82 -15.09 29.95
N SER A 148 -15.46 -16.05 30.61
CA SER A 148 -15.02 -16.60 31.92
C SER A 148 -13.73 -17.41 31.86
N GLN A 149 -13.36 -17.96 30.69
CA GLN A 149 -12.20 -18.84 30.54
C GLN A 149 -11.04 -18.21 29.78
N HIS A 150 -11.31 -17.24 28.88
CA HIS A 150 -10.31 -16.72 27.95
C HIS A 150 -10.26 -15.19 27.91
N LEU A 151 -10.57 -14.51 29.02
CA LEU A 151 -10.64 -13.05 29.12
C LEU A 151 -9.42 -12.34 28.50
N ARG A 152 -8.20 -12.77 28.85
CA ARG A 152 -6.96 -12.17 28.34
C ARG A 152 -6.83 -12.24 26.82
N LEU A 153 -7.26 -13.35 26.23
CA LEU A 153 -7.21 -13.55 24.78
C LEU A 153 -8.27 -12.68 24.11
N LYS A 154 -9.47 -12.60 24.68
CA LYS A 154 -10.55 -11.73 24.20
C LYS A 154 -10.15 -10.25 24.20
N ILE A 155 -9.53 -9.76 25.27
CA ILE A 155 -9.02 -8.37 25.33
C ILE A 155 -8.00 -8.10 24.22
N LYS A 156 -7.09 -9.05 23.95
CA LYS A 156 -6.13 -8.90 22.84
C LYS A 156 -6.79 -8.86 21.46
N TYR A 157 -7.91 -9.56 21.29
CA TYR A 157 -8.69 -9.50 20.06
C TYR A 157 -9.38 -8.16 19.89
N ASP A 158 -9.98 -7.66 20.97
CA ASP A 158 -10.65 -6.37 20.97
C ASP A 158 -9.65 -5.25 20.65
N ASP A 159 -8.45 -5.28 21.23
CA ASP A 159 -7.34 -4.37 20.88
C ASP A 159 -6.95 -4.46 19.39
N LEU A 160 -6.77 -5.68 18.86
CA LEU A 160 -6.43 -5.86 17.45
C LEU A 160 -7.54 -5.34 16.52
N TYR A 161 -8.81 -5.64 16.84
CA TYR A 161 -9.97 -5.20 16.08
C TYR A 161 -10.09 -3.67 16.09
N GLU A 162 -9.90 -3.04 17.25
CA GLU A 162 -9.91 -1.59 17.39
C GLU A 162 -8.77 -0.97 16.58
N ARG A 163 -7.56 -1.51 16.65
CA ARG A 163 -6.40 -1.03 15.88
C ARG A 163 -6.61 -1.12 14.37
N LEU A 164 -7.23 -2.19 13.88
CA LEU A 164 -7.50 -2.36 12.45
C LEU A 164 -8.60 -1.42 11.95
N ASN A 165 -9.61 -1.14 12.77
CA ASN A 165 -10.74 -0.29 12.37
C ASN A 165 -10.49 1.19 12.60
N HIS A 166 -10.19 1.54 13.85
CA HIS A 166 -10.14 2.92 14.36
C HIS A 166 -8.72 3.42 14.60
N GLY A 167 -7.76 2.51 14.79
CA GLY A 167 -6.37 2.86 14.99
C GLY A 167 -5.63 3.29 13.71
N LYS A 168 -4.34 3.61 13.89
CA LYS A 168 -3.43 3.88 12.77
C LYS A 168 -3.40 2.65 11.85
N LYS A 169 -3.73 2.86 10.58
CA LYS A 169 -3.73 1.80 9.56
C LYS A 169 -2.33 1.17 9.48
N ILE A 170 -2.31 -0.16 9.42
CA ILE A 170 -1.08 -0.93 9.18
C ILE A 170 -0.78 -0.83 7.69
N ALA A 171 -0.11 0.25 7.32
CA ALA A 171 0.25 0.58 5.96
C ALA A 171 1.58 1.34 5.97
N HIS A 172 2.26 1.32 4.82
CA HIS A 172 3.33 2.28 4.57
C HIS A 172 2.75 3.68 4.38
N THR A 173 3.58 4.71 4.47
CA THR A 173 3.16 6.11 4.35
C THR A 173 3.98 6.87 3.32
N PHE A 174 3.42 7.97 2.82
CA PHE A 174 4.10 8.96 1.98
C PHE A 174 4.58 10.14 2.83
N GLY A 175 5.48 9.92 3.77
CA GLY A 175 5.85 10.97 4.72
C GLY A 175 4.60 11.51 5.43
N THR A 176 4.38 12.83 5.31
CA THR A 176 3.21 13.52 5.88
C THR A 176 1.96 13.50 4.98
N LEU A 177 2.05 13.01 3.74
CA LEU A 177 0.94 13.04 2.78
C LEU A 177 -0.15 12.01 3.08
N GLY A 178 0.17 10.95 3.83
CA GLY A 178 -0.82 9.97 4.29
C GLY A 178 -0.43 8.51 4.04
N ASN A 179 -1.41 7.63 4.18
CA ASN A 179 -1.22 6.17 4.14
C ASN A 179 -1.32 5.62 2.71
N LEU A 180 -0.38 4.73 2.35
CA LEU A 180 -0.38 3.93 1.13
C LEU A 180 -1.42 2.82 1.20
N THR A 181 -2.67 3.21 1.04
CA THR A 181 -3.83 2.34 0.88
C THR A 181 -4.43 2.57 -0.50
N PHE A 182 -5.32 1.70 -0.99
CA PHE A 182 -5.98 1.92 -2.28
C PHE A 182 -6.68 3.29 -2.37
N ARG A 183 -7.27 3.76 -1.25
CA ARG A 183 -7.82 5.10 -1.15
C ARG A 183 -6.74 6.18 -1.31
N GLY A 184 -5.63 6.07 -0.59
CA GLY A 184 -4.52 7.02 -0.70
C GLY A 184 -3.90 7.05 -2.10
N LEU A 185 -3.80 5.90 -2.78
CA LEU A 185 -3.35 5.83 -4.18
C LEU A 185 -4.32 6.51 -5.13
N PHE A 186 -5.63 6.34 -4.92
CA PHE A 186 -6.65 7.01 -5.71
C PHE A 186 -6.56 8.53 -5.53
N GLU A 187 -6.43 9.02 -4.30
CA GLU A 187 -6.24 10.45 -3.99
C GLU A 187 -4.96 10.99 -4.65
N ALA A 188 -3.85 10.27 -4.56
CA ALA A 188 -2.58 10.63 -5.21
C ALA A 188 -2.69 10.67 -6.74
N PHE A 189 -3.46 9.77 -7.35
CA PHE A 189 -3.73 9.75 -8.78
C PHE A 189 -4.50 11.00 -9.25
N PHE A 190 -5.49 11.48 -8.49
CA PHE A 190 -6.13 12.77 -8.80
C PHE A 190 -5.16 13.93 -8.67
N GLY A 191 -4.30 13.92 -7.65
CA GLY A 191 -3.24 14.91 -7.50
C GLY A 191 -2.31 14.95 -8.71
N TYR A 192 -1.92 13.77 -9.23
CA TYR A 192 -1.14 13.65 -10.45
C TYR A 192 -1.86 14.25 -11.67
N ILE A 193 -3.14 13.94 -11.88
CA ILE A 193 -3.93 14.49 -12.99
C ILE A 193 -4.02 16.02 -12.90
N ALA A 194 -4.27 16.56 -11.71
CA ALA A 194 -4.34 18.00 -11.48
C ALA A 194 -2.99 18.68 -11.80
N ALA A 195 -1.88 18.11 -11.33
CA ALA A 195 -0.54 18.60 -11.63
C ALA A 195 -0.23 18.56 -13.14
N PHE A 196 -0.64 17.48 -13.82
CA PHE A 196 -0.51 17.34 -15.26
C PHE A 196 -1.19 18.47 -16.03
N PHE A 197 -2.47 18.74 -15.76
CA PHE A 197 -3.19 19.81 -16.45
C PHE A 197 -2.63 21.20 -16.13
N LEU A 198 -2.17 21.43 -14.90
CA LEU A 198 -1.57 22.70 -14.51
C LEU A 198 -0.27 22.96 -15.29
N ILE A 199 0.63 21.97 -15.33
CA ILE A 199 1.90 22.09 -16.05
C ILE A 199 1.68 22.17 -17.56
N LEU A 200 0.76 21.37 -18.11
CA LEU A 200 0.41 21.43 -19.53
C LEU A 200 -0.08 22.83 -19.93
N LYS A 201 -0.92 23.47 -19.10
CA LYS A 201 -1.39 24.83 -19.33
C LYS A 201 -0.23 25.84 -19.37
N VAL A 202 0.75 25.70 -18.46
CA VAL A 202 1.96 26.55 -18.45
C VAL A 202 2.74 26.37 -19.75
N TYR A 203 3.03 25.13 -20.14
CA TYR A 203 3.74 24.81 -21.38
C TYR A 203 3.03 25.35 -22.64
N MET A 204 1.71 25.20 -22.73
CA MET A 204 0.94 25.72 -23.86
C MET A 204 1.01 27.25 -23.94
N ASN A 205 0.92 27.94 -22.81
CA ASN A 205 1.02 29.40 -22.76
C ASN A 205 2.42 29.89 -23.19
N GLU A 206 3.48 29.24 -22.72
CA GLU A 206 4.85 29.60 -23.10
C GLU A 206 5.07 29.45 -24.61
N ARG A 207 4.60 28.35 -25.21
CA ARG A 207 4.71 28.16 -26.66
C ARG A 207 3.93 29.19 -27.46
N GLN A 208 2.74 29.58 -27.00
CA GLN A 208 1.99 30.67 -27.64
C GLN A 208 2.76 32.00 -27.62
N ILE A 209 3.41 32.33 -26.51
CA ILE A 209 4.24 33.54 -26.39
C ILE A 209 5.43 33.47 -27.36
N VAL A 210 6.12 32.33 -27.44
CA VAL A 210 7.26 32.15 -28.35
C VAL A 210 6.83 32.28 -29.82
N ASN A 211 5.71 31.65 -30.20
CA ASN A 211 5.20 31.72 -31.57
C ASN A 211 4.77 33.15 -31.95
N ASN A 212 4.17 33.90 -31.02
CA ASN A 212 3.75 35.29 -31.25
C ASN A 212 4.94 36.27 -31.37
N ASN A 213 6.08 35.95 -30.77
CA ASN A 213 7.30 36.77 -30.87
C ASN A 213 8.14 36.46 -32.12
N GLN A 214 7.82 35.38 -32.86
CA GLN A 214 8.47 34.98 -34.10
C GLN A 214 7.70 35.40 -35.38
N GLN A 215 6.51 35.99 -35.23
CA GLN A 215 5.73 36.62 -36.30
C GLN A 215 5.97 38.13 -36.33
#